data_AF-A0A496BF89-F1
#
_entry.id   AF-A0A496BF89-F1
#
_cell.length_a   1.000
_cell.length_b   1.000
_cell.length_c   1.000
_cell.angle_alpha   90.00
_cell.angle_beta   90.00
_cell.angle_gamma   90.00
#
_symmetry.space_group_name_H-M   'P 1'
#
loop_
_entity.id
_entity.type
_entity.pdbx_description
1 polymer ?
#
loop_
_entity_poly.entity_id
_entity_poly.type
_entity_poly.pdbx_seq_one_letter_code
_entity_poly.pdbx_strand_id
1 'polypeptide(L)'
;MLTELTYKIAKCCAPQPETPVIGYFKEDSTITVHHAECSAVKSLRAERLLKVSWQEIRAAEVPHEIPLAPEFAELDETDYFVLKHHQEFGMDYSIVVAEALQIPLDEMHRRHRKLRALGGLKRVEGRIIHYRKNIVKGKWIKHRNHTYYELTPDGKTWIEAFEKLSQETLER
;
A
#
# COMPACT_ATOMS: atom_id res chain seq x y z
N MET A 1 3.23 -10.53 -4.39
CA MET A 1 2.40 -9.59 -3.63
C MET A 1 1.65 -10.41 -2.60
N LEU A 2 1.96 -10.23 -1.32
CA LEU A 2 1.17 -10.84 -0.24
C LEU A 2 -0.17 -10.12 -0.24
N THR A 3 -1.26 -10.84 -0.45
CA THR A 3 -2.61 -10.29 -0.33
C THR A 3 -2.86 -10.10 1.16
N GLU A 4 -2.92 -8.86 1.63
CA GLU A 4 -3.29 -8.57 3.01
C GLU A 4 -4.77 -8.94 3.21
N LEU A 5 -5.03 -9.86 4.13
CA LEU A 5 -6.37 -10.33 4.46
C LEU A 5 -6.87 -9.55 5.68
N THR A 6 -8.06 -8.98 5.58
CA THR A 6 -8.71 -8.30 6.71
C THR A 6 -9.73 -9.24 7.34
N TYR A 7 -9.67 -9.46 8.65
CA TYR A 7 -10.66 -10.26 9.38
C TYR A 7 -11.69 -9.36 10.06
N LYS A 8 -12.99 -9.71 9.97
CA LYS A 8 -14.07 -8.98 10.65
C LYS A 8 -15.01 -9.96 11.35
N ILE A 9 -15.21 -9.79 12.65
CA ILE A 9 -16.17 -10.59 13.41
C ILE A 9 -17.60 -10.32 12.94
N ALA A 10 -18.36 -11.37 12.65
CA ALA A 10 -19.73 -11.26 12.19
C ALA A 10 -20.67 -10.77 13.30
N LYS A 11 -21.44 -9.72 13.03
CA LYS A 11 -22.43 -9.17 13.98
C LYS A 11 -23.57 -10.13 14.34
N CYS A 12 -23.87 -11.11 13.47
CA CYS A 12 -25.01 -12.00 13.65
C CYS A 12 -24.82 -13.05 14.75
N CYS A 13 -23.60 -13.55 14.93
CA CYS A 13 -23.27 -14.59 15.92
C CYS A 13 -22.20 -14.14 16.92
N ALA A 14 -21.47 -13.05 16.63
CA ALA A 14 -20.45 -12.45 17.50
C ALA A 14 -19.60 -13.51 18.23
N PRO A 15 -18.94 -14.43 17.47
CA PRO A 15 -18.21 -15.54 18.05
C PRO A 15 -17.15 -15.02 19.04
N GLN A 16 -17.03 -15.71 20.18
CA GLN A 16 -16.08 -15.35 21.22
C GLN A 16 -14.71 -15.97 20.96
N PRO A 17 -13.61 -15.35 21.40
CA PRO A 17 -12.28 -15.93 21.28
C PRO A 17 -12.23 -17.40 21.76
N GLU A 18 -11.44 -18.22 21.08
CA GLU A 18 -11.27 -19.67 21.37
C GLU A 18 -12.51 -20.54 21.09
N THR A 19 -13.59 -20.00 20.49
CA THR A 19 -14.74 -20.79 20.01
C THR A 19 -14.53 -21.33 18.59
N PRO A 20 -15.23 -22.41 18.17
CA PRO A 20 -15.17 -22.89 16.80
C PRO A 20 -15.64 -21.82 15.80
N VAL A 21 -14.77 -21.45 14.85
CA VAL A 21 -15.05 -20.40 13.87
C VAL A 21 -14.89 -20.88 12.43
N ILE A 22 -15.56 -20.19 11.52
CA ILE A 22 -15.45 -20.37 10.07
C ILE A 22 -15.41 -18.99 9.39
N GLY A 23 -14.55 -18.85 8.40
CA GLY A 23 -14.38 -17.62 7.64
C GLY A 23 -15.20 -17.64 6.36
N TYR A 24 -15.77 -16.50 5.98
CA TYR A 24 -16.37 -16.30 4.67
C TYR A 24 -15.60 -15.21 3.90
N PHE A 25 -14.98 -15.61 2.79
CA PHE A 25 -14.14 -14.74 1.97
C PHE A 25 -14.97 -13.84 1.05
N LYS A 26 -14.93 -12.53 1.27
CA LYS A 26 -15.58 -11.51 0.45
C LYS A 26 -14.68 -11.05 -0.71
N GLU A 27 -15.25 -10.31 -1.65
CA GLU A 27 -14.56 -9.89 -2.90
C GLU A 27 -13.53 -8.78 -2.64
N ASP A 28 -13.68 -8.07 -1.53
CA ASP A 28 -12.81 -6.99 -1.05
C ASP A 28 -11.66 -7.51 -0.16
N SER A 29 -11.26 -8.78 -0.31
CA SER A 29 -10.26 -9.46 0.54
C SER A 29 -10.60 -9.49 2.04
N THR A 30 -11.85 -9.21 2.42
CA THR A 30 -12.31 -9.32 3.80
C THR A 30 -12.79 -10.74 4.10
N ILE A 31 -12.28 -11.34 5.16
CA ILE A 31 -12.81 -12.58 5.74
C ILE A 31 -13.77 -12.20 6.87
N THR A 32 -15.06 -12.49 6.69
CA THR A 32 -16.04 -12.34 7.78
C THR A 32 -16.05 -13.61 8.63
N VAL A 33 -15.73 -13.50 9.91
CA VAL A 33 -15.59 -14.62 10.85
C VAL A 33 -16.92 -14.89 11.53
N HIS A 34 -17.48 -16.08 11.30
CA HIS A 34 -18.69 -16.58 11.95
C HIS A 34 -18.37 -17.70 12.93
N HIS A 35 -19.28 -17.97 13.87
CA HIS A 35 -19.26 -19.24 14.60
C HIS A 35 -19.48 -20.40 13.62
N ALA A 36 -18.80 -21.53 13.82
CA ALA A 36 -18.88 -22.69 12.92
C ALA A 36 -20.32 -23.24 12.78
N GLU A 37 -21.14 -23.09 13.82
CA GLU A 37 -22.54 -23.54 13.86
C GLU A 37 -23.55 -22.43 13.51
N CYS A 38 -23.10 -21.28 13.02
CA CYS A 38 -23.98 -20.16 12.70
C CYS A 38 -25.00 -20.54 11.61
N SER A 39 -26.29 -20.30 11.87
CA SER A 39 -27.37 -20.58 10.92
C SER A 39 -27.21 -19.83 9.59
N ALA A 40 -26.70 -18.60 9.63
CA ALA A 40 -26.46 -17.77 8.45
C ALA A 40 -25.37 -18.34 7.53
N VAL A 41 -24.43 -19.15 8.04
CA VAL A 41 -23.37 -19.76 7.22
C VAL A 41 -23.95 -20.80 6.27
N LYS A 42 -25.06 -21.46 6.64
CA LYS A 42 -25.70 -22.49 5.82
C LYS A 42 -26.24 -21.97 4.49
N SER A 43 -26.53 -20.67 4.39
CA SER A 43 -27.01 -20.03 3.17
C SER A 43 -25.89 -19.39 2.34
N LEU A 44 -24.64 -19.42 2.82
CA LEU A 44 -23.49 -18.87 2.11
C LEU A 44 -22.93 -19.86 1.08
N ARG A 45 -22.21 -19.31 0.10
CA ARG A 45 -21.51 -20.09 -0.92
C ARG A 45 -20.37 -20.89 -0.32
N ALA A 46 -20.46 -22.22 -0.40
CA ALA A 46 -19.52 -23.13 0.22
C ALA A 46 -18.08 -22.97 -0.30
N GLU A 47 -17.92 -22.64 -1.57
CA GLU A 47 -16.61 -22.39 -2.21
C GLU A 47 -15.89 -21.15 -1.67
N ARG A 48 -16.59 -20.27 -0.95
CA ARG A 48 -16.03 -19.07 -0.30
C ARG A 48 -15.83 -19.25 1.20
N LEU A 49 -16.15 -20.42 1.74
CA LEU A 49 -15.92 -20.74 3.14
C LEU A 49 -14.48 -21.21 3.35
N LEU A 50 -13.83 -20.64 4.34
CA LEU A 50 -12.45 -20.93 4.72
C LEU A 50 -12.42 -21.45 6.16
N LYS A 51 -11.59 -22.46 6.41
CA LYS A 51 -11.21 -22.79 7.78
C LYS A 51 -10.27 -21.69 8.26
N VAL A 52 -10.64 -21.04 9.35
CA VAL A 52 -9.86 -19.96 9.98
C VAL A 52 -9.65 -20.31 11.44
N SER A 53 -8.61 -19.75 12.04
CA SER A 53 -8.31 -19.96 13.46
C SER A 53 -8.18 -18.64 14.19
N TRP A 54 -8.42 -18.65 15.50
CA TRP A 54 -8.18 -17.46 16.32
C TRP A 54 -6.72 -17.02 16.35
N GLN A 55 -5.78 -17.95 16.16
CA GLN A 55 -4.36 -17.62 16.02
C GLN A 55 -4.09 -16.83 14.74
N GLU A 56 -4.68 -17.23 13.62
CA GLU A 56 -4.58 -16.52 12.33
C GLU A 56 -5.24 -15.13 12.41
N ILE A 57 -6.43 -15.04 13.01
CA ILE A 57 -7.14 -13.76 13.20
C ILE A 57 -6.28 -12.81 14.04
N ARG A 58 -5.74 -13.28 15.17
CA ARG A 58 -4.83 -12.48 16.02
C ARG A 58 -3.54 -12.11 15.30
N ALA A 59 -2.95 -13.03 14.54
CA ALA A 59 -1.72 -12.75 13.79
C ALA A 59 -1.93 -11.67 12.72
N ALA A 60 -3.14 -11.56 12.17
CA ALA A 60 -3.52 -10.46 11.28
C ALA A 60 -3.84 -9.14 12.01
N GLU A 61 -4.18 -9.20 13.30
CA GLU A 61 -4.35 -8.00 14.15
C GLU A 61 -3.02 -7.46 14.68
N VAL A 62 -2.00 -8.31 14.83
CA VAL A 62 -0.65 -7.84 15.13
C VAL A 62 -0.18 -7.03 13.92
N PRO A 63 0.15 -5.73 14.07
CA PRO A 63 0.81 -4.99 13.02
C PRO A 63 2.03 -5.79 12.61
N HIS A 64 2.05 -6.31 11.38
CA HIS A 64 3.25 -6.95 10.88
C HIS A 64 4.31 -5.85 10.83
N GLU A 65 5.24 -5.86 11.77
CA GLU A 65 6.44 -5.06 11.67
C GLU A 65 7.16 -5.56 10.43
N ILE A 66 6.87 -4.95 9.29
CA ILE A 66 7.67 -5.13 8.09
C ILE A 66 9.03 -4.56 8.48
N PRO A 67 10.08 -5.40 8.63
CA PRO A 67 11.38 -4.89 8.98
C PRO A 67 11.77 -3.92 7.88
N LEU A 68 11.98 -2.66 8.25
CA LEU A 68 12.35 -1.65 7.28
C LEU A 68 13.69 -2.06 6.70
N ALA A 69 13.72 -2.10 5.37
CA ALA A 69 14.94 -2.39 4.63
C ALA A 69 16.02 -1.39 5.11
N PRO A 70 17.29 -1.79 5.32
CA PRO A 70 18.34 -0.89 5.81
C PRO A 70 18.44 0.42 5.03
N GLU A 71 18.07 0.39 3.75
CA GLU A 71 17.96 1.52 2.83
C GLU A 71 17.03 2.63 3.34
N PHE A 72 15.99 2.29 4.11
CA PHE A 72 15.06 3.25 4.71
C PHE A 72 15.77 4.19 5.70
N ALA A 73 16.78 3.71 6.43
CA ALA A 73 17.50 4.51 7.41
C ALA A 73 18.26 5.69 6.78
N GLU A 74 18.51 5.64 5.48
CA GLU A 74 19.14 6.74 4.74
C GLU A 74 18.15 7.81 4.31
N LEU A 75 16.83 7.58 4.41
CA LEU A 75 15.81 8.48 3.89
C LEU A 75 15.46 9.60 4.89
N ASP A 76 15.13 10.77 4.35
CA ASP A 76 14.64 11.90 5.13
C ASP A 76 13.22 12.32 4.70
N GLU A 77 12.70 13.38 5.33
CA GLU A 77 11.37 13.93 5.06
C GLU A 77 11.18 14.37 3.60
N THR A 78 12.25 14.83 2.94
CA THR A 78 12.19 15.21 1.52
C THR A 78 11.97 13.97 0.65
N ASP A 79 12.66 12.88 0.95
CA ASP A 79 12.46 11.60 0.26
C ASP A 79 11.03 11.08 0.46
N TYR A 80 10.46 11.24 1.66
CA TYR A 80 9.06 10.93 1.94
C TYR A 80 8.11 11.71 1.02
N PHE A 81 8.24 13.04 0.92
CA PHE A 81 7.36 13.84 0.06
C PHE A 81 7.46 13.47 -1.43
N VAL A 82 8.66 13.10 -1.90
CA VAL A 82 8.88 12.63 -3.27
C VAL A 82 8.14 11.31 -3.51
N LEU A 83 8.25 10.35 -2.59
CA LEU A 83 7.52 9.07 -2.67
C LEU A 83 6.00 9.30 -2.59
N LYS A 84 5.55 10.16 -1.68
CA LYS A 84 4.14 10.52 -1.50
C LYS A 84 3.53 11.13 -2.75
N HIS A 85 4.25 12.05 -3.42
CA HIS A 85 3.83 12.59 -4.72
C HIS A 85 3.57 11.48 -5.74
N HIS A 86 4.49 10.52 -5.85
CA HIS A 86 4.32 9.39 -6.77
C HIS A 86 3.20 8.42 -6.35
N GLN A 87 2.89 8.29 -5.05
CA GLN A 87 1.73 7.54 -4.56
C GLN A 87 0.41 8.19 -4.99
N GLU A 88 0.31 9.51 -4.89
CA GLU A 88 -0.91 10.28 -5.17
C GLU A 88 -1.15 10.49 -6.66
N PHE A 89 -0.11 10.90 -7.38
CA PHE A 89 -0.22 11.30 -8.78
C PHE A 89 0.22 10.20 -9.77
N GLY A 90 0.95 9.18 -9.32
CA GLY A 90 1.42 8.09 -10.16
C GLY A 90 2.73 8.40 -10.87
N MET A 91 2.83 8.06 -12.16
CA MET A 91 4.06 8.23 -12.94
C MET A 91 4.30 9.69 -13.31
N ASP A 92 5.41 10.26 -12.84
CA ASP A 92 5.83 11.62 -13.14
C ASP A 92 7.36 11.70 -13.34
N TYR A 93 7.85 12.85 -13.78
CA TYR A 93 9.27 13.13 -14.03
C TYR A 93 9.76 14.28 -13.16
N SER A 94 11.08 14.34 -12.94
CA SER A 94 11.71 15.23 -11.96
C SER A 94 11.30 16.70 -12.03
N ILE A 95 11.08 17.27 -13.22
CA ILE A 95 10.68 18.68 -13.33
C ILE A 95 9.32 18.93 -12.68
N VAL A 96 8.33 18.07 -12.94
CA VAL A 96 6.98 18.22 -12.38
C VAL A 96 6.99 18.03 -10.87
N VAL A 97 7.73 17.04 -10.37
CA VAL A 97 7.82 16.79 -8.93
C VAL A 97 8.57 17.93 -8.23
N ALA A 98 9.64 18.46 -8.83
CA ALA A 98 10.39 19.61 -8.33
C ALA A 98 9.48 20.85 -8.19
N GLU A 99 8.70 21.15 -9.22
CA GLU A 99 7.74 22.26 -9.22
C GLU A 99 6.65 22.06 -8.15
N ALA A 100 6.09 20.86 -8.04
CA ALA A 100 5.02 20.54 -7.09
C ALA A 100 5.47 20.66 -5.63
N LEU A 101 6.69 20.20 -5.32
CA LEU A 101 7.23 20.20 -3.96
C LEU A 101 8.09 21.45 -3.66
N GLN A 102 8.22 22.38 -4.62
CA GLN A 102 9.07 23.57 -4.52
C GLN A 102 10.53 23.25 -4.16
N ILE A 103 11.06 22.15 -4.72
CA ILE A 103 12.44 21.68 -4.52
C ILE A 103 13.28 22.06 -5.75
N PRO A 104 14.53 22.54 -5.59
CA PRO A 104 15.43 22.78 -6.71
C PRO A 104 15.57 21.55 -7.63
N LEU A 105 15.56 21.76 -8.94
CA LEU A 105 15.55 20.65 -9.92
C LEU A 105 16.78 19.74 -9.82
N ASP A 106 17.96 20.28 -9.48
CA ASP A 106 19.18 19.51 -9.26
C ASP A 106 19.03 18.58 -8.05
N GLU A 107 18.43 19.09 -6.97
CA GLU A 107 18.12 18.30 -5.78
C GLU A 107 17.09 17.21 -6.10
N MET A 108 16.01 17.54 -6.80
CA MET A 108 15.03 16.53 -7.24
C MET A 108 15.66 15.42 -8.09
N HIS A 109 16.62 15.75 -8.96
CA HIS A 109 17.37 14.73 -9.71
C HIS A 109 18.24 13.85 -8.79
N ARG A 110 18.87 14.42 -7.75
CA ARG A 110 19.62 13.65 -6.75
C ARG A 110 18.68 12.70 -5.99
N ARG A 111 17.53 13.20 -5.54
CA ARG A 111 16.50 12.44 -4.81
C ARG A 111 15.94 11.28 -5.63
N HIS A 112 15.52 11.53 -6.88
CA HIS A 112 15.07 10.44 -7.77
C HIS A 112 16.17 9.40 -8.05
N ARG A 113 17.44 9.82 -8.15
CA ARG A 113 18.55 8.87 -8.33
C ARG A 113 18.75 8.02 -7.09
N LYS A 114 18.74 8.63 -5.90
CA LYS A 114 18.85 7.96 -4.59
C LYS A 114 17.71 6.95 -4.41
N LEU A 115 16.47 7.39 -4.51
CA LEU A 115 15.28 6.53 -4.38
C LEU A 115 15.26 5.39 -5.40
N ARG A 116 15.82 5.60 -6.60
CA ARG A 116 16.01 4.52 -7.58
C ARG A 116 17.10 3.54 -7.18
N ALA A 117 18.22 4.02 -6.67
CA ALA A 117 19.32 3.17 -6.24
C ALA A 117 18.92 2.29 -5.05
N LEU A 118 18.13 2.85 -4.13
CA LEU A 118 17.63 2.16 -2.95
C LEU A 118 16.42 1.25 -3.23
N GLY A 119 15.74 1.42 -4.36
CA GLY A 119 14.64 0.55 -4.79
C GLY A 119 13.23 1.10 -4.55
N GLY A 120 13.07 2.29 -3.97
CA GLY A 120 11.76 2.94 -3.75
C GLY A 120 11.09 3.49 -5.02
N LEU A 121 11.88 3.82 -6.04
CA LEU A 121 11.41 4.23 -7.36
C LEU A 121 12.04 3.36 -8.45
N LYS A 122 11.33 3.15 -9.55
CA LYS A 122 11.90 2.56 -10.78
C LYS A 122 11.65 3.44 -11.98
N ARG A 123 12.51 3.34 -12.99
CA ARG A 123 12.28 4.03 -14.27
C ARG A 123 11.16 3.31 -15.03
N VAL A 124 10.27 4.10 -15.62
CA VAL A 124 9.30 3.56 -16.58
C VAL A 124 10.06 3.15 -17.85
N GLU A 125 9.84 1.93 -18.33
CA GLU A 125 10.53 1.39 -19.52
C GLU A 125 9.75 1.66 -20.82
N GLY A 126 8.41 1.72 -20.74
CA GLY A 126 7.55 2.00 -21.89
C GLY A 126 7.85 3.35 -22.56
N ARG A 127 7.76 3.39 -23.90
CA ARG A 127 7.80 4.66 -24.68
C ARG A 127 6.50 5.45 -24.57
N ILE A 128 5.41 4.76 -24.26
CA ILE A 128 4.07 5.27 -24.03
C ILE A 128 3.81 5.18 -22.53
N ILE A 129 3.29 6.25 -21.96
CA ILE A 129 2.90 6.33 -20.56
C ILE A 129 1.46 6.83 -20.45
N HIS A 130 0.72 6.28 -19.50
CA HIS A 130 -0.55 6.86 -19.07
C HIS A 130 -0.27 7.97 -18.06
N TYR A 131 -0.87 9.14 -18.25
CA TYR A 131 -0.67 10.28 -17.35
C TYR A 131 -1.33 10.05 -15.99
N ARG A 132 -0.89 10.86 -15.02
CA ARG A 132 -1.42 11.03 -13.66
C ARG A 132 -2.96 10.98 -13.55
N LYS A 133 -3.46 10.38 -12.47
CA LYS A 133 -4.89 10.34 -12.13
C LYS A 133 -5.47 11.76 -12.11
N ASN A 134 -6.68 11.95 -12.64
CA ASN A 134 -7.52 13.16 -12.52
C ASN A 134 -7.21 14.42 -13.36
N ILE A 135 -6.35 14.38 -14.39
CA ILE A 135 -6.02 15.60 -15.16
C ILE A 135 -6.84 15.81 -16.45
N VAL A 136 -7.12 14.78 -17.28
CA VAL A 136 -7.97 14.94 -18.46
C VAL A 136 -8.66 13.63 -18.86
N LYS A 137 -9.98 13.66 -19.13
CA LYS A 137 -10.67 12.56 -19.83
C LYS A 137 -10.21 12.52 -21.30
N GLY A 138 -9.58 11.42 -21.73
CA GLY A 138 -9.45 11.08 -23.15
C GLY A 138 -8.15 11.46 -23.86
N LYS A 139 -7.08 11.87 -23.17
CA LYS A 139 -5.74 12.01 -23.77
C LYS A 139 -4.74 11.12 -23.04
N TRP A 140 -4.57 9.90 -23.54
CA TRP A 140 -3.97 8.77 -22.80
C TRP A 140 -2.58 8.34 -23.24
N ILE A 141 -2.00 8.96 -24.29
CA ILE A 141 -0.77 8.49 -24.94
C ILE A 141 0.06 9.71 -25.36
N LYS A 142 1.27 9.85 -24.82
CA LYS A 142 2.29 10.78 -25.34
C LYS A 142 3.63 10.07 -25.46
N HIS A 143 4.43 10.51 -26.44
CA HIS A 143 5.84 10.15 -26.53
C HIS A 143 6.63 10.81 -25.40
N ARG A 144 7.53 10.06 -24.77
CA ARG A 144 8.37 10.54 -23.67
C ARG A 144 9.63 11.27 -24.18
N ASN A 145 9.81 12.51 -23.74
CA ASN A 145 11.08 13.25 -23.86
C ASN A 145 11.83 13.35 -22.52
N HIS A 146 11.21 12.89 -21.43
CA HIS A 146 11.77 12.91 -20.07
C HIS A 146 11.84 11.50 -19.47
N THR A 147 12.63 11.37 -18.40
CA THR A 147 12.68 10.14 -17.60
C THR A 147 11.56 10.16 -16.58
N TYR A 148 10.61 9.24 -16.72
CA TYR A 148 9.52 9.03 -15.78
C TYR A 148 9.89 7.98 -14.74
N TYR A 149 9.39 8.18 -13.53
CA TYR A 149 9.57 7.29 -12.39
C TYR A 149 8.22 6.76 -11.93
N GLU A 150 8.21 5.51 -11.46
CA GLU A 150 7.06 4.82 -10.89
C GLU A 150 7.43 4.35 -9.48
N LEU A 151 6.47 4.46 -8.55
CA LEU A 151 6.58 3.95 -7.19
C LEU A 151 6.64 2.41 -7.17
N THR A 152 7.60 1.86 -6.42
CA THR A 152 7.72 0.41 -6.22
C THR A 152 6.91 -0.06 -4.99
N PRO A 153 6.72 -1.37 -4.79
CA PRO A 153 6.17 -1.89 -3.54
C PRO A 153 6.96 -1.44 -2.31
N ASP A 154 8.29 -1.52 -2.35
CA ASP A 154 9.16 -1.10 -1.24
C ASP A 154 8.97 0.40 -0.92
N GLY A 155 8.87 1.23 -1.96
CA GLY A 155 8.57 2.66 -1.81
C GLY A 155 7.23 2.93 -1.12
N LYS A 156 6.21 2.07 -1.29
CA LYS A 156 4.93 2.20 -0.56
C LYS A 156 5.10 1.85 0.92
N THR A 157 5.77 0.75 1.21
CA THR A 157 6.08 0.35 2.60
C THR A 157 6.86 1.45 3.33
N TRP A 158 7.79 2.13 2.66
CA TRP A 158 8.52 3.25 3.26
C TRP A 158 7.61 4.46 3.57
N ILE A 159 6.62 4.77 2.73
CA ILE A 159 5.64 5.84 3.03
C ILE A 159 4.86 5.49 4.32
N GLU A 160 4.35 4.27 4.42
CA GLU A 160 3.60 3.79 5.60
C GLU A 160 4.46 3.86 6.87
N ALA A 161 5.74 3.54 6.76
CA ALA A 161 6.69 3.64 7.86
C ALA A 161 6.94 5.09 8.31
N PHE A 162 7.10 6.02 7.37
CA PHE A 162 7.21 7.45 7.69
C PHE A 162 5.96 7.97 8.41
N GLU A 163 4.77 7.61 7.93
CA GLU A 163 3.49 8.01 8.54
C GLU A 163 3.36 7.46 9.96
N LYS A 164 3.75 6.20 10.19
CA LYS A 164 3.75 5.59 11.53
C LYS A 164 4.72 6.28 12.50
N LEU A 165 5.95 6.54 12.06
CA LEU A 165 6.97 7.24 12.86
C LEU A 165 6.52 8.67 13.24
N SER A 166 5.82 9.34 12.33
CA SER A 166 5.26 10.67 12.58
C SER A 166 4.16 10.62 13.66
N GLN A 167 3.26 9.63 13.60
CA GLN A 167 2.20 9.44 14.60
C GLN A 167 2.77 9.15 15.99
N GLU A 168 3.74 8.24 16.09
CA GLU A 168 4.41 7.90 17.36
C GLU A 168 5.14 9.11 17.99
N THR A 169 5.64 10.03 17.17
CA THR A 169 6.31 11.25 17.65
C THR A 169 5.30 12.27 18.20
N LEU A 170 4.08 12.32 17.64
CA LEU A 170 3.03 13.23 18.09
C LEU A 170 2.33 12.77 19.38
N GLU A 171 2.38 11.47 19.67
CA GLU A 171 1.77 10.85 20.87
C GLU A 171 2.71 10.84 22.10
N ARG A 172 3.93 11.37 21.97
CA ARG A 172 4.94 11.49 23.04
C ARG A 172 5.08 12.92 23.54
#